data_AF-A0A9Q3E7L1-F1
#
_entry.id   AF-A0A9Q3E7L1-F1
#
_cell.length_a   1.000
_cell.length_b   1.000
_cell.length_c   1.000
_cell.angle_alpha   90.00
_cell.angle_beta   90.00
_cell.angle_gamma   90.00
#
_symmetry.space_group_name_H-M   'P 1'
#
loop_
_entity.id
_entity.type
_entity.pdbx_description
1 polymer ?
#
loop_
_entity_poly.entity_id
_entity_poly.type
_entity_poly.pdbx_seq_one_letter_code
_entity_poly.pdbx_strand_id
1 'polypeptide(L)'
;MSQALLREVPKLKEWPHFSCEGEYDDMEFIRGIEMIKEDIELPDRFVTAIFNTLFTKSAHRWYSKLRQEHGHQIWTWWKAQIGNKWGNDAWRFEVETAL
;
A
#
# COMPACT_ATOMS: atom_id res chain seq x y z
N MET A 1 -18.33 -1.57 9.62
CA MET A 1 -17.19 -1.75 10.55
C MET A 1 -17.66 -1.38 11.94
N SER A 2 -17.57 -2.30 12.89
CA SER A 2 -18.02 -2.10 14.28
C SER A 2 -16.97 -1.31 15.08
N GLN A 3 -17.35 -0.76 16.23
CA GLN A 3 -16.40 -0.10 17.15
C GLN A 3 -15.33 -1.06 17.69
N ALA A 4 -15.60 -2.37 17.73
CA ALA A 4 -14.64 -3.39 18.14
C ALA A 4 -13.53 -3.54 17.10
N LEU A 5 -13.87 -3.68 15.81
CA LEU A 5 -12.92 -3.79 14.71
C LEU A 5 -12.03 -2.55 14.57
N LEU A 6 -12.56 -1.36 14.89
CA LEU A 6 -11.77 -0.11 14.90
C LEU A 6 -10.61 -0.13 15.92
N ARG A 7 -10.71 -0.93 16.99
CA ARG A 7 -9.63 -1.05 18.00
C ARG A 7 -8.53 -2.01 17.57
N GLU A 8 -8.81 -2.88 16.61
CA GLU A 8 -7.86 -3.85 16.06
C GLU A 8 -7.02 -3.24 14.92
N VAL A 9 -7.42 -2.07 14.39
CA VAL A 9 -6.63 -1.32 13.43
C VAL A 9 -5.29 -0.94 14.05
N PRO A 10 -4.15 -1.35 13.46
CA PRO A 10 -2.83 -1.00 13.97
C PRO A 10 -2.64 0.52 14.04
N LYS A 11 -1.89 1.00 15.02
CA LYS A 11 -1.50 2.40 15.09
C LYS A 11 -0.62 2.74 13.90
N LEU A 12 -0.68 3.96 13.37
CA LEU A 12 0.08 4.38 12.17
C LEU A 12 1.57 3.98 12.17
N LYS A 13 2.23 3.98 13.33
CA LYS A 13 3.64 3.57 13.49
C LYS A 13 3.91 2.08 13.26
N GLU A 14 2.89 1.23 13.36
CA GLU A 14 2.94 -0.22 13.16
C GLU A 14 2.70 -0.61 11.70
N TRP A 15 2.27 0.34 10.87
CA TRP A 15 2.10 0.12 9.44
C TRP A 15 3.45 0.13 8.72
N PRO A 16 3.59 -0.64 7.62
CA PRO A 16 4.76 -0.55 6.79
C PRO A 16 4.83 0.85 6.15
N HIS A 17 6.03 1.42 6.08
CA HIS A 17 6.28 2.70 5.42
C HIS A 17 7.06 2.44 4.14
N PHE A 18 6.75 3.16 3.07
CA PHE A 18 7.37 2.98 1.77
C PHE A 18 8.17 4.22 1.36
N SER A 19 9.45 4.03 1.06
CA SER A 19 10.38 5.11 0.68
C SER A 19 10.88 5.01 -0.77
N CYS A 20 10.79 3.80 -1.32
CA CYS A 20 11.37 3.29 -2.57
C CYS A 20 12.92 3.25 -2.62
N GLU A 21 13.59 3.29 -1.47
CA GLU A 21 15.06 3.26 -1.39
C GLU A 21 15.65 1.86 -1.15
N GLY A 22 14.82 0.87 -0.80
CA GLY A 22 15.24 -0.53 -0.59
C GLY A 22 14.92 -1.44 -1.77
N GLU A 23 15.74 -2.48 -1.96
CA GLU A 23 15.64 -3.46 -3.07
C GLU A 23 14.31 -4.24 -3.11
N TYR A 24 13.66 -4.40 -1.96
CA TYR A 24 12.39 -5.12 -1.78
C TYR A 24 11.31 -4.28 -1.09
N ASP A 25 11.53 -2.96 -1.00
CA ASP A 25 10.69 -2.02 -0.24
C ASP A 25 9.23 -2.05 -0.73
N ASP A 26 8.99 -2.28 -2.02
CA ASP A 26 7.65 -2.33 -2.63
C ASP A 26 6.91 -3.63 -2.31
N MET A 27 7.60 -4.77 -2.38
CA MET A 27 7.03 -6.08 -2.06
C MET A 27 6.71 -6.21 -0.58
N GLU A 28 7.65 -5.80 0.30
CA GLU A 28 7.43 -5.81 1.75
C GLU A 28 6.27 -4.88 2.14
N PHE A 29 6.21 -3.69 1.54
CA PHE A 29 5.10 -2.76 1.76
C PHE A 29 3.76 -3.38 1.33
N ILE A 30 3.64 -3.88 0.10
CA ILE A 30 2.38 -4.45 -0.40
C ILE A 30 1.94 -5.64 0.45
N ARG A 31 2.84 -6.58 0.76
CA ARG A 31 2.52 -7.77 1.57
C ARG A 31 2.08 -7.38 2.98
N GLY A 32 2.78 -6.44 3.62
CA GLY A 32 2.42 -5.97 4.96
C GLY A 32 1.02 -5.35 5.00
N ILE A 33 0.65 -4.58 3.97
CA ILE A 33 -0.71 -4.04 3.84
C ILE A 33 -1.73 -5.17 3.64
N GLU A 34 -1.48 -6.15 2.78
CA GLU A 34 -2.41 -7.27 2.56
C GLU A 34 -2.63 -8.09 3.83
N MET A 35 -1.57 -8.44 4.57
CA MET A 35 -1.68 -9.15 5.84
C MET A 35 -2.58 -8.41 6.84
N ILE A 36 -2.39 -7.09 7.01
CA ILE A 36 -3.25 -6.29 7.89
C ILE A 36 -4.69 -6.30 7.39
N LYS A 37 -4.92 -6.18 6.08
CA LYS A 37 -6.27 -6.18 5.53
C LYS A 37 -6.98 -7.51 5.73
N GLU A 38 -6.26 -8.62 5.58
CA GLU A 38 -6.77 -9.97 5.80
C GLU A 38 -7.10 -10.21 7.28
N ASP A 39 -6.20 -9.84 8.19
CA ASP A 39 -6.34 -10.09 9.62
C ASP A 39 -7.55 -9.38 10.26
N ILE A 40 -7.91 -8.19 9.77
CA ILE A 40 -8.97 -7.36 10.36
C ILE A 40 -10.06 -6.93 9.36
N GLU A 41 -10.14 -7.60 8.21
CA GLU A 41 -11.09 -7.34 7.12
C GLU A 41 -11.17 -5.85 6.72
N LEU A 42 -10.01 -5.19 6.62
CA LEU A 42 -9.94 -3.74 6.51
C LEU A 42 -10.34 -3.25 5.09
N PRO A 43 -11.30 -2.32 4.97
CA PRO A 43 -11.68 -1.76 3.67
C PRO A 43 -10.57 -0.89 3.04
N ASP A 44 -10.44 -0.95 1.71
CA ASP A 44 -9.48 -0.17 0.91
C ASP A 44 -9.43 1.33 1.24
N ARG A 45 -10.59 1.92 1.56
CA ARG A 45 -10.68 3.34 1.90
C ARG A 45 -9.86 3.72 3.15
N PHE A 46 -9.67 2.80 4.10
CA PHE A 46 -8.87 3.06 5.29
C PHE A 46 -7.39 3.09 4.94
N VAL A 47 -6.94 2.09 4.19
CA VAL A 47 -5.57 1.97 3.68
C VAL A 47 -5.19 3.22 2.86
N THR A 48 -6.03 3.57 1.89
CA THR A 48 -5.77 4.71 1.00
C THR A 48 -5.93 6.08 1.65
N ALA A 49 -6.58 6.17 2.83
CA ALA A 49 -6.67 7.39 3.62
C ALA A 49 -5.37 7.67 4.40
N ILE A 50 -4.61 6.64 4.76
CA ILE A 50 -3.37 6.78 5.54
C ILE A 50 -2.11 6.84 4.69
N PHE A 51 -2.23 6.72 3.36
CA PHE A 51 -1.10 6.77 2.41
C PHE A 51 -0.24 8.03 2.51
N ASN A 52 -0.83 9.17 2.86
CA ASN A 52 -0.05 10.38 3.07
C ASN A 52 0.98 10.23 4.21
N THR A 53 0.75 9.32 5.15
CA THR A 53 1.67 8.97 6.24
C THR A 53 2.61 7.83 5.85
N LEU A 54 2.08 6.81 5.16
CA LEU A 54 2.85 5.60 4.84
C LEU A 54 3.91 5.84 3.76
N PHE A 55 3.61 6.68 2.77
CA PHE A 55 4.59 7.07 1.77
C PHE A 55 5.53 8.13 2.34
N THR A 56 6.83 7.91 2.19
CA THR A 56 7.87 8.82 2.69
C THR A 56 8.82 9.20 1.55
N LYS A 57 9.61 10.26 1.77
CA LYS A 57 10.66 10.72 0.84
C LYS A 57 10.19 10.83 -0.63
N SER A 58 10.85 10.13 -1.55
CA SER A 58 10.56 10.17 -2.97
C SER A 58 9.23 9.49 -3.33
N ALA A 59 8.85 8.44 -2.61
CA ALA A 59 7.54 7.80 -2.77
C ALA A 59 6.40 8.75 -2.41
N HIS A 60 6.55 9.59 -1.38
CA HIS A 60 5.53 10.58 -1.00
C HIS A 60 5.25 11.60 -2.10
N ARG A 61 6.31 12.12 -2.73
CA ARG A 61 6.18 13.05 -3.87
C ARG A 61 5.48 12.41 -5.06
N TRP A 62 5.83 11.17 -5.38
CA TRP A 62 5.17 10.40 -6.44
C TRP A 62 3.69 10.17 -6.13
N TYR A 63 3.37 9.70 -4.92
CA TYR A 63 2.00 9.48 -4.46
C TYR A 63 1.16 10.76 -4.58
N SER A 64 1.70 11.88 -4.08
CA SER A 64 1.00 13.17 -4.09
C SER A 64 0.63 13.61 -5.50
N LYS A 65 1.54 13.42 -6.47
CA LYS A 65 1.29 13.73 -7.87
C LYS A 65 0.18 12.84 -8.46
N LEU A 66 0.29 11.52 -8.32
CA LEU A 66 -0.73 10.59 -8.84
C LEU A 66 -2.10 10.81 -8.20
N ARG A 67 -2.15 11.14 -6.91
CA ARG A 67 -3.38 11.43 -6.18
C ARG A 67 -4.07 12.70 -6.69
N GLN A 68 -3.30 13.71 -7.09
CA GLN A 68 -3.84 14.93 -7.71
C GLN A 68 -4.36 14.65 -9.13
N GLU A 69 -3.67 13.82 -9.90
CA GLU A 69 -4.01 13.52 -11.30
C GLU A 69 -5.22 12.59 -11.42
N HIS A 70 -5.32 11.56 -10.57
CA HIS A 70 -6.31 10.48 -10.69
C HIS A 70 -7.38 10.47 -9.59
N GLY A 71 -7.30 11.38 -8.62
CA GLY A 71 -8.25 11.47 -7.52
C GLY A 71 -8.22 10.25 -6.59
N HIS A 72 -9.34 9.94 -5.95
CA HIS A 72 -9.44 8.78 -5.06
C HIS A 72 -9.46 7.48 -5.87
N GLN A 73 -8.59 6.55 -5.49
CA GLN A 73 -8.43 5.25 -6.14
C GLN A 73 -8.35 4.14 -5.09
N ILE A 74 -8.83 2.94 -5.46
CA ILE A 74 -8.87 1.74 -4.61
C ILE A 74 -7.48 1.08 -4.49
N TRP A 75 -7.32 0.16 -3.53
CA TRP A 75 -6.02 -0.44 -3.22
C TRP A 75 -5.42 -1.20 -4.40
N THR A 76 -6.24 -1.96 -5.12
CA THR A 76 -5.79 -2.74 -6.29
C THR A 76 -5.18 -1.85 -7.38
N TRP A 77 -5.73 -0.65 -7.60
CA TRP A 77 -5.17 0.33 -8.51
C TRP A 77 -3.78 0.79 -8.05
N TRP A 78 -3.63 1.10 -6.76
CA TRP A 78 -2.35 1.53 -6.20
C TRP A 78 -1.29 0.45 -6.25
N LYS A 79 -1.63 -0.82 -5.98
CA LYS A 79 -0.71 -1.95 -6.18
C LYS A 79 -0.16 -2.00 -7.60
N ALA A 80 -1.04 -1.85 -8.60
CA ALA A 80 -0.62 -1.83 -10.00
C ALA A 80 0.32 -0.64 -10.30
N GLN A 81 0.05 0.55 -9.75
CA GLN A 81 0.94 1.70 -9.95
C GLN A 81 2.30 1.53 -9.26
N ILE A 82 2.34 0.95 -8.06
CA ILE A 82 3.58 0.65 -7.35
C ILE A 82 4.41 -0.35 -8.17
N GLY A 83 3.80 -1.45 -8.59
CA GLY A 83 4.49 -2.47 -9.39
C GLY A 83 4.93 -1.99 -10.78
N ASN A 84 4.12 -1.17 -11.46
CA ASN A 84 4.52 -0.57 -12.74
C ASN A 84 5.75 0.32 -12.62
N LYS A 85 5.93 0.98 -11.47
CA LYS A 85 7.00 1.95 -11.26
C LYS A 85 8.26 1.32 -10.65
N TRP A 86 8.09 0.39 -9.71
CA TRP A 86 9.18 -0.17 -8.91
C TRP A 86 9.27 -1.69 -8.94
N GLY A 87 8.27 -2.37 -9.49
CA GLY A 87 8.26 -3.83 -9.58
C GLY A 87 9.45 -4.33 -10.40
N ASN A 88 10.23 -5.20 -9.78
CA ASN A 88 11.28 -5.97 -10.41
C ASN A 88 10.71 -7.23 -11.08
N ASP A 89 11.56 -8.03 -11.74
CA ASP A 89 11.11 -9.24 -12.43
C ASP A 89 10.50 -10.29 -11.47
N ALA A 90 10.92 -10.31 -10.20
CA ALA A 90 10.33 -11.19 -9.18
C ALA A 90 8.89 -10.78 -8.83
N TRP A 91 8.61 -9.48 -8.70
CA TRP A 91 7.25 -8.97 -8.50
C TRP A 91 6.33 -9.33 -9.68
N ARG A 92 6.82 -9.19 -10.92
CA ARG A 92 6.05 -9.53 -12.12
C ARG A 92 5.69 -11.02 -12.13
N PHE A 93 6.67 -11.87 -11.82
CA PHE A 93 6.44 -13.32 -11.72
C PHE A 93 5.42 -13.68 -10.64
N GLU A 94 5.48 -13.07 -9.46
CA GLU A 94 4.49 -13.31 -8.39
C GLU A 94 3.08 -12.86 -8.78
N VAL A 95 2.94 -11.70 -9.42
CA VAL A 95 1.63 -11.22 -9.89
C VAL A 95 1.08 -12.11 -11.01
N GLU A 96 1.93 -12.57 -11.93
CA GLU A 96 1.53 -13.46 -13.02
C GLU A 96 1.12 -14.85 -12.53
N THR A 97 1.69 -15.32 -11.42
CA THR A 97 1.41 -16.65 -10.85
C THR A 97 0.33 -16.65 -9.78
N ALA A 98 -0.05 -15.49 -9.24
CA ALA A 98 -1.15 -15.31 -8.31
C ALA A 98 -2.54 -15.09 -8.97
N LEU A 99 -2.60 -15.10 -10.31
CA LEU A 99 -3.81 -15.06 -11.14
C LEU A 99 -4.28 -16.46 -11.56
#